data_AF-V5H7B3-F1
#
_entry.id   AF-V5H7B3-F1
#
_cell.length_a   1.000
_cell.length_b   1.000
_cell.length_c   1.000
_cell.angle_alpha   90.00
_cell.angle_beta   90.00
_cell.angle_gamma   90.00
#
_symmetry.space_group_name_H-M   'P 1'
#
loop_
_entity.id
_entity.type
_entity.pdbx_description
1 polymer ?
#
loop_
_entity_poly.entity_id
_entity_poly.type
_entity_poly.pdbx_seq_one_letter_code
_entity_poly.pdbx_strand_id
1 'polypeptide(L)'
;MYYNVDIPTLLESVEEAITEHGICSFQNSSGVSLSGFLELLQLYLKSTMIEHEGKIWIQKSGVCIGSCLAPILSEIYLSYTRIVV
;
A
#
# COMPACT_ATOMS: atom_id res chain seq x y z
N MET A 1 10.49 -6.32 7.72
CA MET A 1 9.74 -5.07 7.53
C MET A 1 8.45 -5.31 6.75
N TYR A 2 8.52 -5.76 5.50
CA TYR A 2 7.35 -5.93 4.62
C TYR A 2 6.20 -6.81 5.15
N TYR A 3 6.51 -7.89 5.90
CA TYR A 3 5.50 -8.81 6.42
C TYR A 3 4.67 -8.28 7.61
N ASN A 4 5.16 -7.26 8.31
CA ASN A 4 4.51 -6.68 9.48
C ASN A 4 3.77 -5.38 9.16
N VAL A 5 3.68 -5.02 7.88
CA VAL A 5 2.94 -3.83 7.45
C VAL A 5 1.45 -4.13 7.58
N ASP A 6 0.80 -3.42 8.50
CA ASP A 6 -0.66 -3.49 8.63
C ASP A 6 -1.32 -2.77 7.45
N ILE A 7 -2.19 -3.47 6.72
CA ILE A 7 -2.80 -2.95 5.49
C ILE A 7 -3.72 -1.74 5.78
N PRO A 8 -4.63 -1.77 6.79
CA PRO A 8 -5.38 -0.58 7.18
C PRO A 8 -4.51 0.64 7.48
N THR A 9 -3.49 0.51 8.34
CA THR A 9 -2.59 1.63 8.65
C THR A 9 -1.78 2.10 7.44
N LEU A 10 -1.42 1.20 6.52
CA LEU A 10 -0.78 1.58 5.26
C LEU A 10 -1.71 2.40 4.37
N LEU A 11 -2.99 2.04 4.26
CA LEU A 11 -3.96 2.79 3.48
C LEU A 11 -4.18 4.18 4.07
N GLU A 12 -4.27 4.30 5.40
CA GLU A 12 -4.32 5.59 6.10
C GLU A 12 -3.06 6.42 5.83
N SER A 13 -1.88 5.80 5.89
CA SER A 13 -0.59 6.47 5.60
C SER A 13 -0.55 7.02 4.16
N VAL A 14 -1.06 6.26 3.19
CA VAL A 14 -1.15 6.68 1.79
C VAL A 14 -2.17 7.80 1.61
N GLU A 15 -3.31 7.72 2.31
CA GLU A 15 -4.34 8.76 2.30
C GLU A 15 -3.80 10.09 2.84
N GLU A 16 -3.10 10.04 3.98
CA GLU A 16 -2.44 11.21 4.59
C GLU A 16 -1.39 11.80 3.64
N ALA A 17 -0.52 10.96 3.06
CA ALA A 17 0.51 11.40 2.13
C ALA A 17 -0.07 12.13 0.90
N ILE A 18 -1.11 11.58 0.28
CA ILE A 18 -1.77 12.19 -0.88
C ILE A 18 -2.47 13.50 -0.48
N THR A 19 -3.11 13.52 0.69
CA THR A 19 -3.80 14.71 1.19
C THR A 19 -2.83 15.86 1.45
N GLU A 20 -1.69 15.57 2.08
CA GLU A 20 -0.63 16.55 2.38
C GLU A 20 0.03 17.11 1.11
N HIS A 21 0.30 16.26 0.12
CA HIS A 21 0.95 16.67 -1.14
C HIS A 21 -0.02 17.27 -2.17
N GLY A 22 -1.32 17.27 -1.89
CA GLY A 22 -2.35 17.94 -2.67
C GLY A 22 -3.24 16.99 -3.47
N ILE A 23 -4.42 16.71 -2.90
CA ILE A 23 -5.43 15.82 -3.49
C ILE A 23 -5.84 16.22 -4.92
N CYS A 24 -5.99 17.52 -5.22
CA CYS A 24 -6.37 17.98 -6.56
C CYS A 24 -5.30 17.68 -7.60
N SER A 25 -4.03 17.82 -7.24
CA SER A 25 -2.90 17.50 -8.15
C SER A 25 -2.85 16.00 -8.42
N PHE A 26 -3.04 15.18 -7.38
CA PHE A 26 -3.13 13.74 -7.49
C PHE A 26 -4.27 13.30 -8.41
N GLN A 27 -5.49 13.80 -8.19
CA GLN A 27 -6.66 13.42 -9.01
C GLN A 27 -6.49 13.85 -10.46
N ASN A 28 -5.98 15.06 -10.70
CA ASN A 28 -5.76 15.57 -12.06
C ASN A 28 -4.69 14.78 -12.84
N SER A 29 -3.67 14.28 -12.15
CA SER A 29 -2.57 13.52 -12.77
C SER A 29 -2.89 12.03 -12.93
N SER A 30 -3.52 11.42 -11.94
CA SER A 30 -3.83 9.98 -11.93
C SER A 30 -5.16 9.65 -12.63
N GLY A 31 -6.07 10.62 -12.75
CA GLY A 31 -7.40 10.42 -13.31
C GLY A 31 -8.35 9.59 -12.44
N VAL A 32 -7.98 9.30 -11.19
CA VAL A 32 -8.80 8.54 -10.23
C VAL A 32 -9.03 9.33 -8.95
N SER A 33 -10.16 9.10 -8.29
CA SER A 33 -10.40 9.67 -6.96
C SER A 33 -9.46 9.04 -5.92
N LEU A 34 -9.24 9.74 -4.80
CA LEU A 34 -8.45 9.21 -3.69
C LEU A 34 -9.04 7.89 -3.17
N SER A 35 -10.36 7.87 -2.93
CA SER A 35 -11.06 6.65 -2.52
C SER A 35 -10.90 5.49 -3.51
N GLY A 36 -11.05 5.78 -4.81
CA GLY A 36 -10.89 4.76 -5.85
C GLY A 36 -9.47 4.22 -5.92
N PHE A 37 -8.47 5.09 -5.74
CA PHE A 37 -7.07 4.66 -5.65
C PHE A 37 -6.81 3.77 -4.43
N LEU A 38 -7.32 4.13 -3.26
CA LEU A 38 -7.17 3.33 -2.03
C LEU A 38 -7.86 1.97 -2.16
N GLU A 39 -9.04 1.90 -2.80
CA GLU A 39 -9.73 0.64 -3.11
C GLU A 39 -8.89 -0.24 -4.05
N LEU A 40 -8.33 0.34 -5.12
CA LEU A 40 -7.45 -0.37 -6.06
C LEU A 40 -6.19 -0.88 -5.37
N LEU A 41 -5.57 -0.07 -4.52
CA LEU A 41 -4.39 -0.46 -3.75
C LEU A 41 -4.72 -1.58 -2.76
N GLN A 42 -5.86 -1.51 -2.07
CA GLN A 42 -6.30 -2.57 -1.18
C GLN A 42 -6.54 -3.87 -1.95
N LEU A 43 -7.18 -3.80 -3.12
CA LEU A 43 -7.39 -4.96 -3.98
C LEU A 43 -6.07 -5.57 -4.43
N TYR A 44 -5.11 -4.75 -4.87
CA TYR A 44 -3.77 -5.18 -5.25
C TYR A 44 -3.07 -5.95 -4.12
N LEU A 45 -3.05 -5.37 -2.91
CA LEU A 45 -2.41 -5.99 -1.74
C LEU A 45 -3.05 -7.33 -1.37
N LYS A 46 -4.37 -7.44 -1.49
CA LYS A 46 -5.13 -8.69 -1.20
C LYS A 46 -5.06 -9.73 -2.33
N SER A 47 -4.68 -9.33 -3.54
CA SER A 47 -4.66 -10.20 -4.73
C SER A 47 -3.27 -10.73 -5.07
N THR A 48 -2.28 -10.49 -4.21
CA THR A 48 -0.91 -10.95 -4.46
C THR A 48 -0.81 -12.46 -4.23
N MET A 49 -0.45 -13.18 -5.29
CA MET A 49 -0.27 -14.62 -5.29
C MET A 49 1.22 -14.98 -5.39
N ILE A 50 1.64 -15.97 -4.63
CA ILE A 50 3.01 -16.46 -4.58
C ILE A 50 3.00 -17.95 -4.84
N GLU A 51 3.85 -18.41 -5.77
CA GLU A 51 4.11 -19.83 -5.94
C GLU A 51 5.19 -20.29 -4.96
N HIS A 52 4.90 -21.35 -4.21
CA HIS A 52 5.87 -22.01 -3.35
C HIS A 52 5.67 -23.52 -3.42
N GLU A 53 6.72 -24.24 -3.81
CA GLU A 53 6.73 -25.72 -3.98
C GLU A 53 5.58 -26.24 -4.88
N GLY A 54 5.35 -25.58 -6.01
CA GLY A 54 4.29 -25.94 -6.96
C GLY A 54 2.87 -25.69 -6.46
N LYS A 55 2.71 -25.01 -5.33
CA LYS A 55 1.41 -24.57 -4.78
C LYS A 55 1.30 -23.05 -4.85
N ILE A 56 0.10 -22.57 -5.15
CA ILE A 56 -0.22 -21.15 -5.19
C ILE A 56 -0.80 -20.73 -3.84
N TRP A 57 -0.25 -19.67 -3.28
CA TRP A 57 -0.65 -19.08 -2.01
C TRP A 57 -1.09 -17.63 -2.22
N ILE A 58 -2.07 -17.17 -1.45
CA ILE A 58 -2.45 -15.76 -1.40
C ILE A 58 -1.80 -15.13 -0.18
N GLN A 59 -1.10 -14.02 -0.38
CA GLN A 59 -0.56 -13.23 0.72
C GLN A 59 -1.69 -12.50 1.44
N LYS A 60 -1.89 -12.82 2.72
CA LYS A 60 -2.99 -12.25 3.53
C LYS A 60 -2.63 -10.94 4.24
N SER A 61 -1.35 -10.66 4.43
CA SER A 61 -0.87 -9.53 5.23
C SER A 61 0.48 -9.03 4.72
N GLY A 62 0.77 -7.77 5.02
CA GLY A 62 1.99 -7.11 4.60
C GLY A 62 2.02 -6.78 3.12
N VAL A 63 3.20 -6.36 2.67
CA VAL A 63 3.51 -6.12 1.26
C VAL A 63 4.40 -7.25 0.75
N CYS A 64 4.21 -7.69 -0.49
CA CYS A 64 5.01 -8.79 -1.06
C CYS A 64 6.45 -8.37 -1.29
N ILE A 65 7.41 -9.14 -0.75
CA ILE A 65 8.82 -8.95 -1.08
C ILE A 65 9.02 -9.29 -2.56
N GLY A 66 9.67 -8.39 -3.30
CA GLY A 66 9.83 -8.48 -4.75
C GLY A 66 8.76 -7.76 -5.56
N SER A 67 7.69 -7.24 -4.92
CA SER A 67 6.83 -6.26 -5.58
C SER A 67 7.61 -4.97 -5.85
N CYS A 68 7.43 -4.39 -7.05
CA CYS A 68 7.99 -3.09 -7.40
C CYS A 68 7.40 -1.95 -6.54
N LEU A 69 6.22 -2.15 -5.95
CA LEU A 69 5.58 -1.19 -5.06
C LEU A 69 6.04 -1.34 -3.61
N ALA A 70 6.68 -2.46 -3.26
CA ALA A 70 7.10 -2.71 -1.88
C ALA A 70 7.98 -1.61 -1.28
N PRO A 71 9.02 -1.09 -1.99
CA PRO A 71 9.88 -0.05 -1.44
C PRO A 71 9.10 1.23 -1.11
N ILE A 72 8.34 1.78 -2.07
CA ILE A 72 7.65 3.05 -1.89
C ILE A 72 6.51 2.96 -0.86
N LEU A 73 5.75 1.86 -0.85
CA LEU A 73 4.71 1.66 0.16
C LEU A 73 5.29 1.55 1.57
N SER A 74 6.47 0.94 1.69
CA SER A 74 7.17 0.83 2.98
C SER A 74 7.73 2.15 3.46
N GLU A 75 8.22 2.99 2.54
CA GLU A 75 8.69 4.34 2.85
C GLU A 75 7.53 5.24 3.31
N ILE A 76 6.40 5.21 2.61
CA ILE A 76 5.19 5.93 3.02
C ILE A 76 4.71 5.43 4.39
N TYR A 77 4.63 4.11 4.59
CA TYR A 77 4.26 3.53 5.87
C TYR A 77 5.15 4.03 7.01
N LEU A 78 6.47 3.99 6.87
CA LEU A 78 7.37 4.47 7.92
C LEU A 78 7.30 5.98 8.15
N SER A 79 7.04 6.75 7.11
CA SER A 79 7.01 8.22 7.21
C SER A 79 5.75 8.73 7.94
N TYR A 80 4.63 8.02 7.79
CA TYR A 80 3.33 8.44 8.30
C TYR A 80 2.84 7.61 9.50
N THR A 81 3.43 6.43 9.75
CA THR A 81 3.14 5.69 10.98
C THR A 81 3.64 6.45 12.20
N ARG A 82 2.73 6.71 13.14
CA ARG A 82 3.09 7.23 14.46
C ARG A 82 3.74 6.13 15.28
N ILE A 83 5.02 5.88 15.04
CA ILE A 83 5.82 5.08 15.97
C ILE A 83 6.00 5.94 17.23
N VAL A 84 5.23 5.64 18.27
CA VAL A 84 5.54 6.08 19.63
C VAL A 84 6.81 5.32 20.02
N VAL A 85 7.95 5.99 19.95
CA VAL A 85 9.22 5.51 20.53
C VAL A 85 9.18 5.75 22.04
#